data_AF-A0A5Z8E6T1-F1
#
_entry.id   AF-A0A5Z8E6T1-F1
#
_cell.length_a   1.000
_cell.length_b   1.000
_cell.length_c   1.000
_cell.angle_alpha   90.00
_cell.angle_beta   90.00
_cell.angle_gamma   90.00
#
_symmetry.space_group_name_H-M   'P 1'
#
loop_
_entity.id
_entity.type
_entity.pdbx_description
1 polymer ?
#
loop_
_entity_poly.entity_id
_entity_poly.type
_entity_poly.pdbx_seq_one_letter_code
_entity_poly.pdbx_strand_id
1 'polypeptide(L)'
;MEVTRDDIPFGFDEDQSNTLAALKIALASLDAEPVRYLNKFSGTCVTLEQQSNAADDVAVYIPLYATPPAPVVPEKMNFSTACNFVQINGMAKEDRTILAMRAWNACRAAMLNGGKS
;
A
#
# COMPACT_ATOMS: atom_id res chain seq x y z
N MET A 1 -21.67 45.97 5.98
CA MET A 1 -20.91 45.26 4.94
C MET A 1 -20.20 44.12 5.65
N GLU A 2 -20.95 43.05 5.93
CA GLU A 2 -20.39 41.83 6.53
C GLU A 2 -19.94 40.93 5.40
N VAL A 3 -18.64 40.65 5.37
CA VAL A 3 -18.04 39.70 4.44
C VAL A 3 -18.19 38.32 5.09
N THR A 4 -19.16 37.55 4.61
CA THR A 4 -19.28 36.11 4.89
C THR A 4 -18.00 35.41 4.44
N ARG A 5 -17.28 34.82 5.40
CA ARG A 5 -16.03 34.08 5.20
C ARG A 5 -16.30 32.57 5.02
N ASP A 6 -17.27 32.20 4.19
CA ASP A 6 -17.72 30.80 4.05
C ASP A 6 -17.66 30.28 2.61
N ASP A 7 -16.64 30.67 1.84
CA ASP A 7 -16.33 30.00 0.58
C ASP A 7 -14.83 29.69 0.51
N ILE A 8 -14.45 28.61 1.21
CA ILE A 8 -13.26 27.86 0.84
C ILE A 8 -13.74 26.69 -0.04
N PRO A 9 -13.53 26.74 -1.36
CA PRO A 9 -14.03 25.72 -2.28
C PRO A 9 -13.05 24.56 -2.34
N PHE A 10 -12.79 23.88 -1.22
CA PHE A 10 -12.07 22.61 -1.26
C PHE A 10 -13.10 21.50 -1.41
N GLY A 11 -13.28 21.07 -2.66
CA GLY A 11 -13.93 19.80 -2.97
C GLY A 11 -13.21 18.69 -2.22
N PHE A 12 -13.88 18.17 -1.20
CA PHE A 12 -13.35 17.17 -0.30
C PHE A 12 -14.03 15.84 -0.59
N ASP A 13 -13.54 15.03 -1.54
CA ASP A 13 -14.07 13.65 -1.65
C ASP A 13 -13.05 12.58 -2.08
N GLU A 14 -12.09 12.82 -2.98
CA GLU A 14 -11.11 11.78 -3.38
C GLU A 14 -9.67 12.05 -2.96
N ASP A 15 -9.25 13.32 -2.99
CA ASP A 15 -7.87 13.71 -2.64
C ASP A 15 -7.54 13.41 -1.17
N GLN A 16 -8.53 13.43 -0.26
CA GLN A 16 -8.30 13.06 1.15
C GLN A 16 -7.94 11.59 1.35
N SER A 17 -8.56 10.67 0.61
CA SER A 17 -8.29 9.23 0.74
C SER A 17 -6.89 8.91 0.20
N ASN A 18 -6.54 9.49 -0.93
CA ASN A 18 -5.23 9.34 -1.55
C ASN A 18 -4.12 10.00 -0.72
N THR A 19 -4.37 11.19 -0.16
CA THR A 19 -3.43 11.85 0.76
C THR A 19 -3.27 11.08 2.06
N LEU A 20 -4.35 10.53 2.64
CA LEU A 20 -4.27 9.69 3.83
C LEU A 20 -3.47 8.41 3.57
N ALA A 21 -3.68 7.76 2.42
CA ALA A 21 -2.92 6.58 2.02
C ALA A 21 -1.42 6.91 1.84
N ALA A 22 -1.11 8.02 1.17
CA ALA A 22 0.25 8.50 1.01
C ALA A 22 0.91 8.84 2.36
N LEU A 23 0.19 9.50 3.27
CA LEU A 23 0.67 9.84 4.62
C LEU A 23 0.95 8.58 5.45
N LYS A 24 0.11 7.56 5.37
CA LYS A 24 0.35 6.27 6.04
C LYS A 24 1.61 5.57 5.51
N ILE A 25 1.82 5.58 4.20
CA ILE A 25 3.04 5.02 3.58
C ILE A 25 4.28 5.83 3.97
N ALA A 26 4.17 7.17 3.97
CA ALA A 26 5.26 8.05 4.39
C ALA A 26 5.62 7.82 5.87
N LEU A 27 4.62 7.71 6.74
CA LEU A 27 4.84 7.41 8.16
C LEU A 27 5.52 6.04 8.35
N ALA A 28 5.02 4.99 7.70
CA ALA A 28 5.65 3.66 7.75
C ALA A 28 7.10 3.66 7.22
N SER A 29 7.41 4.56 6.28
CA SER A 29 8.77 4.71 5.74
C SER A 29 9.68 5.51 6.67
N LEU A 30 9.15 6.43 7.47
CA LEU A 30 9.89 7.18 8.48
C LEU A 30 10.20 6.34 9.72
N ASP A 31 9.29 5.45 10.11
CA ASP A 31 9.47 4.53 11.25
C ASP A 31 10.22 3.23 10.88
N ALA A 32 10.65 3.08 9.62
CA ALA A 32 11.33 1.87 9.17
C ALA A 32 12.76 1.80 9.74
N GLU A 33 13.11 0.66 10.33
CA GLU A 33 14.48 0.41 10.79
C GLU A 33 15.37 -0.08 9.62
N PRO A 34 16.64 0.35 9.55
CA PRO A 34 17.59 -0.17 8.57
C PRO A 34 17.83 -1.67 8.76
N VAL A 35 17.83 -2.41 7.65
CA VAL A 35 18.11 -3.86 7.66
C VAL A 35 19.62 -4.11 7.61
N ARG A 36 20.36 -3.25 6.91
CA ARG A 36 21.81 -3.31 6.73
C ARG A 36 22.41 -1.92 6.54
N TYR A 37 23.73 -1.87 6.57
CA TYR A 37 24.50 -0.66 6.31
C TYR A 37 25.53 -0.92 5.21
N LEU A 38 25.55 -0.08 4.19
CA LEU A 38 26.52 -0.13 3.10
C LEU A 38 27.73 0.74 3.46
N ASN A 39 28.91 0.13 3.51
CA ASN A 39 30.16 0.88 3.59
C ASN A 39 30.45 1.55 2.24
N LYS A 40 30.49 2.88 2.21
CA LYS A 40 30.64 3.65 0.96
C LYS A 40 32.02 3.53 0.29
N PHE A 41 33.04 3.08 1.03
CA PHE A 41 34.40 2.94 0.51
C PHE A 41 34.69 1.52 0.02
N SER A 42 34.24 0.51 0.78
CA SER A 42 34.49 -0.89 0.44
C SER A 42 33.35 -1.55 -0.34
N GLY A 43 32.16 -0.95 -0.36
CA GLY A 43 30.95 -1.54 -0.97
C GLY A 43 30.38 -2.72 -0.19
N THR A 44 30.91 -3.01 1.01
CA THR A 44 30.46 -4.15 1.81
C THR A 44 29.20 -3.79 2.59
N CYS A 45 28.21 -4.70 2.60
CA CYS A 45 27.02 -4.57 3.42
C CYS A 45 27.19 -5.32 4.75
N VAL A 46 26.95 -4.63 5.86
CA VAL A 46 27.10 -5.17 7.21
C VAL A 46 25.82 -5.03 8.04
N THR A 47 25.65 -5.91 9.02
CA THR A 47 24.66 -5.76 10.11
C THR A 47 25.31 -5.07 11.31
N LEU A 48 24.48 -4.61 12.26
CA LEU A 48 24.99 -4.03 13.52
C LEU A 48 25.75 -5.04 14.39
N GLU A 49 25.46 -6.34 14.27
CA GLU A 49 26.23 -7.38 14.94
C GLU A 49 27.67 -7.50 14.40
N GLN A 50 27.83 -7.31 13.08
CA GLN A 50 29.14 -7.35 12.42
C GLN A 50 29.90 -6.06 12.63
N GLN A 51 29.19 -4.94 12.67
CA GLN A 51 29.77 -3.64 12.91
C GLN A 51 28.83 -2.72 13.71
N SER A 52 29.07 -2.66 15.01
CA SER A 52 28.23 -1.94 15.97
C SER A 52 28.14 -0.43 15.71
N ASN A 53 29.21 0.20 15.19
CA ASN A 53 29.22 1.64 14.94
C ASN A 53 28.58 2.04 13.59
N ALA A 54 28.06 1.09 12.82
CA ALA A 54 27.54 1.38 11.48
C ALA A 54 26.30 2.29 11.48
N ALA A 55 25.53 2.31 12.57
CA ALA A 55 24.40 3.23 12.74
C ALA A 55 24.85 4.69 13.00
N ASP A 56 25.96 4.88 13.70
CA ASP A 56 26.42 6.20 14.15
C ASP A 56 27.36 6.87 13.14
N ASP A 57 28.21 6.07 12.48
CA ASP A 57 29.21 6.55 11.53
C ASP A 57 28.62 6.77 10.13
N VAL A 58 27.74 7.78 10.03
CA VAL A 58 27.13 8.24 8.77
C VAL A 58 28.16 8.75 7.76
N ALA A 59 29.39 9.03 8.21
CA ALA A 59 30.49 9.39 7.34
C ALA A 59 31.11 8.17 6.66
N VAL A 60 30.80 6.93 7.05
CA VAL A 60 31.30 5.71 6.41
C VAL A 60 30.15 4.87 5.85
N TYR A 61 29.00 4.87 6.53
CA TYR A 61 27.90 3.95 6.26
C TYR A 61 26.64 4.63 5.77
N ILE A 62 25.92 3.96 4.87
CA ILE A 62 24.61 4.36 4.38
C ILE A 62 23.60 3.30 4.83
N PRO A 63 22.51 3.65 5.54
CA PRO A 63 21.48 2.69 5.93
C PRO A 63 20.73 2.19 4.70
N LEU A 64 20.48 0.88 4.67
CA LEU A 64 19.70 0.19 3.65
C LEU A 64 18.41 -0.33 4.28
N TYR A 65 17.29 0.15 3.76
CA TYR A 65 15.95 -0.22 4.24
C TYR A 65 15.34 -1.31 3.37
N ALA A 66 14.45 -2.11 3.98
CA ALA A 66 13.63 -3.02 3.20
C ALA A 66 12.69 -2.22 2.29
N THR A 67 12.55 -2.66 1.04
CA THR A 67 11.47 -2.15 0.19
C THR A 67 10.13 -2.50 0.82
N PRO A 68 9.18 -1.55 0.97
CA PRO A 68 7.84 -1.85 1.42
C PRO A 68 7.21 -2.95 0.55
N PRO A 69 6.49 -3.91 1.13
CA PRO A 69 5.84 -4.97 0.36
C PRO A 69 4.86 -4.36 -0.64
N ALA A 70 4.95 -4.80 -1.90
CA ALA A 70 4.03 -4.35 -2.95
C ALA A 70 2.58 -4.73 -2.58
N PRO A 71 1.59 -3.86 -2.87
CA PRO A 71 0.18 -4.20 -2.67
C PRO A 71 -0.17 -5.48 -3.45
N VAL A 72 -0.64 -6.50 -2.75
CA VAL A 72 -1.03 -7.77 -3.37
C VAL A 72 -2.39 -7.57 -4.04
N VAL A 73 -2.37 -7.46 -5.37
CA VAL A 73 -3.60 -7.42 -6.17
C VAL A 73 -4.05 -8.85 -6.46
N PRO A 74 -5.28 -9.24 -6.06
CA PRO A 74 -5.80 -10.56 -6.36
C PRO A 74 -5.97 -10.82 -7.86
N GLU A 75 -5.98 -12.09 -8.28
CA GLU A 75 -6.24 -12.46 -9.68
C GLU A 75 -7.68 -12.16 -10.10
N LYS A 76 -7.93 -12.04 -11.41
CA LYS A 76 -9.28 -11.83 -11.93
C LYS A 76 -10.13 -13.07 -11.66
N MET A 77 -11.29 -12.90 -11.01
CA MET A 77 -12.19 -14.01 -10.75
C MET A 77 -12.92 -14.40 -12.04
N ASN A 78 -12.88 -15.70 -12.36
CA ASN A 78 -13.66 -16.30 -13.44
C ASN A 78 -14.98 -16.90 -12.90
N PHE A 79 -15.86 -17.33 -13.80
CA PHE A 79 -17.18 -17.87 -13.43
C PHE A 79 -17.12 -19.12 -12.56
N SER A 80 -16.24 -20.07 -12.87
CA SER A 80 -16.10 -21.30 -12.10
C SER A 80 -15.63 -21.01 -10.66
N THR A 81 -14.64 -20.13 -10.50
CA THR A 81 -14.16 -19.68 -9.19
C THR A 81 -15.25 -18.97 -8.39
N ALA A 82 -16.08 -18.15 -9.05
CA ALA A 82 -17.21 -17.49 -8.41
C ALA A 82 -18.28 -18.49 -7.94
N CYS A 83 -18.59 -19.52 -8.75
CA CYS A 83 -19.53 -20.58 -8.37
C CYS A 83 -19.04 -21.31 -7.11
N ASN A 84 -17.76 -21.71 -7.11
CA ASN A 84 -17.16 -22.39 -5.96
C ASN A 84 -17.20 -21.50 -4.71
N PHE A 85 -16.86 -20.21 -4.85
CA PHE A 85 -16.91 -19.25 -3.75
C PHE A 85 -18.32 -19.14 -3.15
N VAL A 86 -19.34 -18.98 -3.99
CA VAL A 86 -20.73 -18.88 -3.57
C VAL A 86 -21.21 -20.16 -2.89
N GLN A 87 -20.83 -21.33 -3.43
CA GLN A 87 -21.22 -22.63 -2.90
C GLN A 87 -20.58 -22.91 -1.53
N ILE A 88 -19.27 -22.66 -1.38
CA ILE A 88 -18.53 -22.82 -0.11
C ILE A 88 -19.13 -21.93 0.98
N ASN A 89 -19.56 -20.72 0.62
CA ASN A 89 -20.13 -19.75 1.56
C ASN A 89 -21.66 -19.89 1.73
N GLY A 90 -22.27 -20.99 1.27
CA GLY A 90 -23.71 -21.26 1.45
C GLY A 90 -24.61 -20.23 0.77
N MET A 91 -24.10 -19.51 -0.22
CA MET A 91 -24.77 -18.39 -0.90
C MET A 91 -25.54 -18.85 -2.15
N ALA A 92 -26.08 -20.06 -2.19
CA ALA A 92 -26.56 -20.79 -3.38
C ALA A 92 -27.79 -20.21 -4.13
N LYS A 93 -27.79 -18.91 -4.46
CA LYS A 93 -28.68 -18.27 -5.42
C LYS A 93 -27.88 -17.93 -6.67
N GLU A 94 -28.40 -18.26 -7.85
CA GLU A 94 -27.71 -18.14 -9.15
C GLU A 94 -27.16 -16.73 -9.41
N ASP A 95 -27.90 -15.69 -9.01
CA ASP A 95 -27.49 -14.29 -9.17
C ASP A 95 -26.25 -13.91 -8.33
N ARG A 96 -25.99 -14.62 -7.24
CA ARG A 96 -24.87 -14.30 -6.33
C ARG A 96 -23.52 -14.64 -6.95
N THR A 97 -23.44 -15.61 -7.86
CA THR A 97 -22.21 -15.94 -8.59
C THR A 97 -21.77 -14.76 -9.47
N ILE A 98 -22.70 -14.21 -10.25
CA ILE A 98 -22.43 -13.09 -11.15
C ILE A 98 -22.10 -11.84 -10.33
N LEU A 99 -22.84 -11.59 -9.24
CA LEU A 99 -22.59 -10.47 -8.35
C LEU A 99 -21.21 -10.54 -7.67
N ALA A 100 -20.84 -11.71 -7.12
CA ALA A 100 -19.55 -11.92 -6.48
C ALA A 100 -18.39 -11.68 -7.45
N MET A 101 -18.49 -12.21 -8.67
CA MET A 101 -17.48 -12.01 -9.70
C MET A 101 -17.35 -10.53 -10.11
N ARG A 102 -18.47 -9.83 -10.30
CA ARG A 102 -18.47 -8.41 -10.67
C ARG A 102 -17.87 -7.55 -9.57
N ALA A 103 -18.29 -7.76 -8.33
CA ALA A 103 -17.75 -7.03 -7.17
C ALA A 103 -16.25 -7.27 -7.01
N TRP A 104 -15.80 -8.53 -7.07
CA TRP A 104 -14.39 -8.88 -6.99
C TRP A 104 -13.56 -8.21 -8.08
N ASN A 105 -14.02 -8.30 -9.34
CA ASN A 105 -13.28 -7.73 -10.47
C ASN A 105 -13.29 -6.20 -10.46
N ALA A 106 -14.33 -5.56 -9.92
CA ALA A 106 -14.37 -4.13 -9.70
C ALA A 106 -13.37 -3.70 -8.61
N CYS A 107 -13.35 -4.37 -7.46
CA CYS A 107 -12.37 -4.11 -6.40
C CYS A 107 -10.94 -4.33 -6.89
N ARG A 108 -10.69 -5.42 -7.62
CA ARG A 108 -9.39 -5.68 -8.26
C ARG A 108 -8.99 -4.56 -9.23
N ALA A 109 -9.91 -4.09 -10.06
CA ALA A 109 -9.64 -2.99 -10.99
C ALA A 109 -9.29 -1.70 -10.24
N ALA A 110 -9.99 -1.39 -9.15
CA ALA A 110 -9.67 -0.25 -8.30
C ALA A 110 -8.27 -0.37 -7.67
N MET A 111 -7.87 -1.56 -7.21
CA MET A 111 -6.53 -1.82 -6.68
C MET A 111 -5.44 -1.64 -7.76
N LEU A 112 -5.69 -2.07 -9.01
CA LEU A 112 -4.75 -1.88 -10.12
C LEU A 112 -4.65 -0.43 -10.58
N ASN A 113 -5.76 0.30 -10.55
CA ASN A 113 -5.83 1.70 -10.95
C ASN A 113 -5.35 2.65 -9.84
N GLY A 114 -4.98 2.12 -8.67
CA GLY A 114 -4.52 2.92 -7.52
C GLY A 114 -5.62 3.85 -6.98
N GLY A 115 -6.88 3.42 -7.00
CA GLY A 115 -8.00 4.24 -6.51
C GLY A 115 -8.39 5.41 -7.41
N LYS A 116 -7.92 5.46 -8.66
CA LYS A 116 -8.41 6.41 -9.67
C LYS A 116 -9.81 5.98 -10.11
N SER A 117 -10.85 6.54 -9.50
CA SER A 117 -12.22 6.47 -10.00
C SER A 117 -12.65 7.80 -10.63
#